data_AF-A0A136MXE7-F1
#
_entry.id   AF-A0A136MXE7-F1
#
_cell.length_a   1.000
_cell.length_b   1.000
_cell.length_c   1.000
_cell.angle_alpha   90.00
_cell.angle_beta   90.00
_cell.angle_gamma   90.00
#
_symmetry.space_group_name_H-M   'P 1'
#
loop_
_entity.id
_entity.type
_entity.pdbx_description
1 polymer ?
#
loop_
_entity_poly.entity_id
_entity_poly.type
_entity_poly.pdbx_seq_one_letter_code
_entity_poly.pdbx_strand_id
1 'polypeptide(L)'
;MRRPLVNLCLAFMIGILLAEMGLPDSLALAAGLLLALYVLGFSLPHSTHPKNWLFAVLLALVALLGNLRMGWITSEYTHDLEVMAGKEIPHPAIVSGILAEEFTRTAGNHWSTRLKDPALWDGTHWCVLPGGVEILAITQTQPLGKPGQWVEFSGKWKAVDAPGIPGEIDSRHWGLSRNIVGMIYSSHSPRRCIEPSVLSFADQLRRLRSTWRSHIRGWMFERLPHDAAGLTLAMTTGERGFMDSRMRQDLLTSGLLHLTAISGLNVTIALLVLPMFLKVFGIPGIPVHWLAFPWLCFCFFWWGTRSL
;
A
#
# COMPACT_ATOMS: atom_id res chain seq x y z
N MET A 1 13.26 25.20 -19.51
CA MET A 1 13.93 24.82 -18.25
C MET A 1 14.19 23.32 -18.26
N ARG A 2 15.47 22.88 -18.31
CA ARG A 2 15.81 21.45 -18.25
C ARG A 2 15.61 20.97 -16.81
N ARG A 3 14.83 19.90 -16.60
CA ARG A 3 14.55 19.32 -15.28
C ARG A 3 15.40 18.05 -15.09
N PRO A 4 16.70 18.17 -14.72
CA PRO A 4 17.60 17.02 -14.66
C PRO A 4 17.16 15.94 -13.65
N LEU A 5 16.46 16.34 -12.58
CA LEU A 5 15.94 15.43 -11.57
C LEU A 5 14.94 14.41 -12.13
N VAL A 6 14.11 14.82 -13.11
CA VAL A 6 13.11 13.93 -13.72
C VAL A 6 13.79 12.79 -14.46
N ASN A 7 14.87 13.08 -15.18
CA ASN A 7 15.62 12.06 -15.92
C ASN A 7 16.31 11.07 -14.98
N LEU A 8 16.81 11.52 -13.83
CA LEU A 8 17.40 10.64 -12.81
C LEU A 8 16.34 9.72 -12.20
N CYS A 9 15.16 10.24 -11.86
CA CYS A 9 14.05 9.42 -11.36
C CYS A 9 13.59 8.38 -12.40
N LEU A 10 13.49 8.77 -13.68
CA LEU A 10 13.15 7.86 -14.77
C LEU A 10 14.20 6.76 -14.93
N ALA A 11 15.49 7.10 -14.91
CA ALA A 11 16.56 6.12 -14.99
C ALA A 11 16.50 5.11 -13.83
N PHE A 12 16.25 5.59 -12.61
CA PHE A 12 16.08 4.72 -11.43
C PHE A 12 14.88 3.78 -11.57
N MET A 13 13.72 4.30 -12.01
CA MET A 13 12.51 3.48 -12.26
C MET A 13 12.74 2.44 -13.34
N ILE A 14 13.46 2.79 -14.42
CA ILE A 14 13.85 1.83 -15.47
C ILE A 14 14.73 0.73 -14.88
N GLY A 15 15.67 1.08 -13.99
CA GLY A 15 16.48 0.11 -13.24
C GLY A 15 15.65 -0.88 -12.44
N ILE A 16 14.63 -0.40 -11.72
CA ILE A 16 13.69 -1.23 -10.95
C ILE A 16 12.90 -2.16 -11.88
N LEU A 17 12.33 -1.64 -12.97
CA LEU A 17 11.54 -2.42 -13.92
C LEU A 17 12.38 -3.53 -14.57
N LEU A 18 13.63 -3.25 -14.91
CA LEU A 18 14.54 -4.25 -15.48
C LEU A 18 14.87 -5.36 -14.48
N ALA A 19 14.96 -5.04 -13.18
CA ALA A 19 15.13 -6.06 -12.13
C ALA A 19 13.88 -6.92 -11.99
N GLU A 20 12.69 -6.33 -12.07
CA GLU A 20 11.40 -7.03 -12.00
C GLU A 20 11.21 -8.00 -13.18
N MET A 21 11.76 -7.68 -14.35
CA MET A 21 11.78 -8.59 -15.51
C MET A 21 12.74 -9.80 -15.33
N GLY A 22 13.43 -9.91 -14.20
CA GLY A 22 14.36 -11.01 -13.92
C GLY A 22 15.60 -10.99 -14.81
N LEU A 23 15.93 -9.84 -15.40
CA LEU A 23 17.10 -9.70 -16.25
C LEU A 23 18.37 -9.68 -15.37
N PRO A 24 19.43 -10.41 -15.76
CA PRO A 24 20.70 -10.36 -15.05
C PRO A 24 21.27 -8.93 -15.04
N ASP A 25 21.98 -8.57 -13.99
CA ASP A 25 22.51 -7.21 -13.72
C ASP A 25 23.28 -6.62 -14.92
N SER A 26 23.93 -7.47 -15.72
CA SER A 26 24.64 -7.09 -16.94
C SER A 26 23.74 -6.54 -18.05
N LEU A 27 22.51 -7.06 -18.19
CA LEU A 27 21.52 -6.59 -19.16
C LEU A 27 20.86 -5.28 -18.68
N ALA A 28 20.69 -5.11 -17.36
CA ALA A 28 20.20 -3.86 -16.79
C ALA A 28 21.20 -2.71 -17.00
N LEU A 29 22.50 -2.98 -16.84
CA LEU A 29 23.59 -2.09 -17.21
C LEU A 29 23.57 -1.73 -18.69
N ALA A 30 23.40 -2.72 -19.58
CA ALA A 30 23.33 -2.50 -21.01
C ALA A 30 22.12 -1.64 -21.42
N ALA A 31 20.95 -1.88 -20.82
CA ALA A 31 19.76 -1.06 -21.06
C ALA A 31 19.91 0.36 -20.52
N GLY A 32 20.53 0.54 -19.35
CA GLY A 32 20.90 1.85 -18.81
C GLY A 32 21.86 2.61 -19.73
N LEU A 33 22.84 1.92 -20.32
CA LEU A 33 23.76 2.46 -21.32
C LEU A 33 23.05 2.82 -22.64
N LEU A 34 22.11 2.00 -23.11
CA LEU A 34 21.31 2.32 -24.31
C LEU A 34 20.41 3.53 -24.09
N LEU A 35 19.80 3.67 -22.91
CA LEU A 35 19.03 4.85 -22.53
C LEU A 35 19.93 6.10 -22.47
N ALA A 36 21.14 5.96 -21.92
CA ALA A 36 22.14 7.02 -21.87
C ALA A 36 22.58 7.45 -23.28
N LEU A 37 22.78 6.48 -24.20
CA LEU A 37 23.09 6.72 -25.61
C LEU A 37 21.90 7.37 -26.36
N TYR A 38 20.67 6.97 -26.06
CA TYR A 38 19.45 7.58 -26.62
C TYR A 38 19.30 9.05 -26.19
N VAL A 39 19.53 9.35 -24.90
CA VAL A 39 19.52 10.72 -24.38
C VAL A 39 20.65 11.56 -24.97
N LEU A 40 21.84 10.98 -25.18
CA LEU A 40 22.95 11.62 -25.89
C LEU A 40 22.58 11.92 -27.36
N GLY A 41 22.00 10.95 -28.07
CA GLY A 41 21.61 11.07 -29.48
C GLY A 41 20.51 12.09 -29.72
N PHE A 42 19.52 12.19 -28.83
CA PHE A 42 18.41 13.15 -28.96
C PHE A 42 18.78 14.57 -28.48
N SER A 43 19.82 14.70 -27.64
CA SER A 43 20.30 16.00 -27.14
C SER A 43 21.31 16.70 -28.06
N LEU A 44 21.64 16.10 -29.20
CA LEU A 44 22.66 16.60 -30.13
C LEU A 44 22.03 16.85 -31.50
N PRO A 45 21.91 18.13 -31.89
CA PRO A 45 22.46 18.45 -33.20
C PRO A 45 23.90 18.97 -33.18
N HIS A 46 24.44 19.60 -32.11
CA HIS A 46 25.66 20.41 -32.33
C HIS A 46 26.64 20.67 -31.16
N SER A 47 26.72 19.86 -30.11
CA SER A 47 27.77 20.11 -29.09
C SER A 47 28.21 18.89 -28.28
N THR A 48 29.32 18.29 -28.69
CA THR A 48 30.08 17.26 -27.98
C THR A 48 30.79 17.84 -26.74
N HIS A 49 30.05 18.49 -25.85
CA HIS A 49 30.62 18.95 -24.58
C HIS A 49 30.76 17.78 -23.59
N PRO A 50 31.88 17.67 -22.85
CA PRO A 50 32.14 16.58 -21.90
C PRO A 50 31.09 16.46 -20.79
N LYS A 51 30.34 17.54 -20.52
CA LYS A 51 29.24 17.56 -19.55
C LYS A 51 28.07 16.63 -19.93
N ASN A 52 27.81 16.42 -21.22
CA ASN A 52 26.72 15.53 -21.66
C ASN A 52 27.07 14.05 -21.43
N TRP A 53 28.34 13.69 -21.63
CA TRP A 53 28.82 12.33 -21.38
C TRP A 53 28.80 12.00 -19.88
N LEU A 54 29.22 12.94 -19.03
CA LEU A 54 29.14 12.79 -17.57
C LEU A 54 27.70 12.57 -17.10
N PHE A 55 26.73 13.29 -17.67
CA PHE A 55 25.32 13.14 -17.34
C PHE A 55 24.74 11.79 -17.80
N ALA A 56 25.17 11.30 -18.97
CA ALA A 56 24.78 9.99 -19.48
C ALA A 56 25.31 8.85 -18.59
N VAL A 57 26.58 8.93 -18.16
CA VAL A 57 27.19 7.99 -17.20
C VAL A 57 26.43 8.02 -15.87
N LEU A 58 26.07 9.20 -15.38
CA LEU A 58 25.28 9.34 -14.15
C LEU A 58 23.92 8.64 -14.26
N LEU A 59 23.22 8.78 -15.39
CA LEU A 59 21.93 8.08 -15.60
C LEU A 59 22.10 6.56 -15.60
N ALA A 60 23.13 6.03 -16.25
CA ALA A 60 23.42 4.59 -16.26
C ALA A 60 23.72 4.07 -14.84
N LEU A 61 24.51 4.82 -14.05
CA LEU A 61 24.79 4.48 -12.65
C LEU A 61 23.53 4.48 -11.80
N VAL A 62 22.64 5.45 -11.99
CA VAL A 62 21.37 5.53 -11.25
C VAL A 62 20.42 4.39 -11.62
N ALA A 63 20.38 3.98 -12.89
CA ALA A 63 19.63 2.80 -13.32
C ALA A 63 20.20 1.51 -12.70
N LEU A 64 21.53 1.35 -12.67
CA LEU A 64 22.18 0.22 -11.99
C LEU A 64 21.84 0.19 -10.50
N LEU A 65 21.89 1.34 -9.82
CA LEU A 65 21.51 1.44 -8.40
C LEU A 65 20.05 1.02 -8.16
N GLY A 66 19.14 1.39 -9.07
CA GLY A 66 17.73 0.94 -9.01
C GLY A 66 17.59 -0.57 -9.14
N ASN A 67 18.34 -1.17 -10.06
CA ASN A 67 18.35 -2.61 -10.28
C ASN A 67 18.95 -3.37 -9.08
N LEU A 68 20.14 -2.99 -8.62
CA LEU A 68 20.80 -3.59 -7.46
C LEU A 68 19.94 -3.49 -6.19
N ARG A 69 19.30 -2.33 -5.97
CA ARG A 69 18.40 -2.15 -4.83
C ARG A 69 17.21 -3.11 -4.89
N MET A 70 16.58 -3.26 -6.05
CA MET A 70 15.45 -4.17 -6.20
C MET A 70 15.88 -5.63 -6.07
N GLY A 71 17.06 -5.99 -6.61
CA GLY A 71 17.66 -7.30 -6.43
C GLY A 71 17.93 -7.63 -4.96
N TRP A 72 18.53 -6.70 -4.21
CA TRP A 72 18.75 -6.84 -2.77
C TRP A 72 17.45 -7.02 -1.99
N ILE A 73 16.47 -6.14 -2.19
CA ILE A 73 15.16 -6.23 -1.51
C ILE A 73 14.47 -7.57 -1.80
N THR A 74 14.52 -8.03 -3.05
CA THR A 74 13.91 -9.30 -3.44
C THR A 74 14.65 -10.49 -2.84
N SER A 75 15.99 -10.45 -2.80
CA SER A 75 16.81 -11.51 -2.21
C SER A 75 16.63 -11.62 -0.69
N GLU A 76 16.55 -10.47 0.01
CA GLU A 76 16.32 -10.43 1.45
C GLU A 76 14.93 -10.97 1.79
N TYR A 77 13.90 -10.53 1.05
CA TYR A 77 12.55 -11.00 1.26
C TYR A 77 12.36 -12.49 0.93
N THR A 78 12.99 -12.98 -0.15
CA THR A 78 12.93 -14.42 -0.49
C THR A 78 13.63 -15.27 0.56
N HIS A 79 14.77 -14.81 1.09
CA HIS A 79 15.42 -15.45 2.22
C HIS A 79 14.50 -15.53 3.45
N ASP A 80 13.84 -14.42 3.81
CA ASP A 80 12.90 -14.39 4.93
C ASP A 80 11.73 -15.36 4.74
N LEU A 81 11.19 -15.47 3.52
CA LEU A 81 10.14 -16.42 3.20
C LEU A 81 10.60 -17.87 3.34
N GLU A 82 11.80 -18.20 2.88
CA GLU A 82 12.37 -19.55 3.01
C GLU A 82 12.58 -19.92 4.49
N VAL A 83 13.08 -18.99 5.30
CA VAL A 83 13.21 -19.17 6.75
C VAL A 83 11.85 -19.43 7.40
N MET A 84 10.78 -18.76 6.94
CA MET A 84 9.43 -19.00 7.46
C MET A 84 8.80 -20.31 6.96
N ALA A 85 9.04 -20.69 5.71
CA ALA A 85 8.52 -21.92 5.13
C ALA A 85 9.09 -23.18 5.81
N GLY A 86 10.34 -23.10 6.29
CA GLY A 86 10.99 -24.20 7.01
C GLY A 86 10.66 -24.32 8.51
N LYS A 87 9.89 -23.38 9.09
CA LYS A 87 9.53 -23.42 10.52
C LYS A 87 8.27 -24.26 10.74
N GLU A 88 8.37 -25.26 11.61
CA GLU A 88 7.19 -25.93 12.17
C GLU A 88 6.52 -24.99 13.17
N ILE A 89 5.25 -24.65 12.91
CA ILE A 89 4.51 -23.68 13.72
C ILE A 89 3.41 -24.42 14.47
N PRO A 90 3.36 -24.33 15.81
CA PRO A 90 2.34 -25.00 16.59
C PRO A 90 0.94 -24.50 16.21
N HIS A 91 -0.03 -25.41 16.22
CA HIS A 91 -1.42 -25.09 15.93
C HIS A 91 -2.27 -25.17 17.22
N PRO A 92 -3.01 -24.10 17.59
CA PRO A 92 -3.14 -22.81 16.90
C PRO A 92 -1.89 -21.93 17.07
N ALA A 93 -1.52 -21.25 15.99
CA ALA A 93 -0.39 -20.31 15.99
C ALA A 93 -0.81 -19.03 16.71
N ILE A 94 0.04 -18.53 17.61
CA ILE A 94 -0.21 -17.27 18.34
C ILE A 94 0.79 -16.23 17.84
N VAL A 95 0.29 -15.13 17.29
CA VAL A 95 1.11 -14.00 16.84
C VAL A 95 0.73 -12.76 17.62
N SER A 96 1.74 -12.02 18.05
CA SER A 96 1.58 -10.70 18.63
C SER A 96 2.27 -9.65 17.76
N GLY A 97 1.86 -8.39 17.85
CA GLY A 97 2.49 -7.31 17.11
C GLY A 97 1.71 -6.01 17.21
N ILE A 98 2.21 -4.96 16.55
CA ILE A 98 1.57 -3.65 16.54
C ILE A 98 0.65 -3.55 15.32
N LEU A 99 -0.61 -3.16 15.53
CA LEU A 99 -1.53 -2.88 14.42
C LEU A 99 -1.01 -1.74 13.55
N ALA A 100 -0.61 -2.02 12.32
CA ALA A 100 -0.16 -1.01 11.37
C ALA A 100 -1.31 -0.09 10.93
N GLU A 101 -2.47 -0.73 10.71
CA GLU A 101 -3.65 -0.18 10.05
C GLU A 101 -4.93 -0.67 10.74
N GLU A 102 -6.05 -0.06 10.37
CA GLU A 102 -7.36 -0.49 10.85
C GLU A 102 -7.84 -1.75 10.14
N PHE A 103 -8.65 -2.56 10.82
CA PHE A 103 -9.34 -3.68 10.20
C PHE A 103 -10.26 -3.18 9.10
N THR A 104 -10.02 -3.66 7.89
CA THR A 104 -10.86 -3.34 6.75
C THR A 104 -11.56 -4.57 6.23
N ARG A 105 -12.83 -4.40 5.90
CA ARG A 105 -13.64 -5.47 5.35
C ARG A 105 -13.21 -5.72 3.90
N THR A 106 -12.78 -6.94 3.58
CA THR A 106 -12.38 -7.33 2.23
C THR A 106 -13.61 -7.80 1.44
N ALA A 107 -14.37 -8.74 2.00
CA ALA A 107 -15.63 -9.24 1.45
C ALA A 107 -16.40 -10.05 2.49
N GLY A 108 -17.73 -9.89 2.56
CA GLY A 108 -18.56 -10.67 3.49
C GLY A 108 -18.04 -10.53 4.93
N ASN A 109 -17.76 -11.62 5.64
CA ASN A 109 -17.27 -11.55 7.03
C ASN A 109 -15.74 -11.51 7.16
N HIS A 110 -15.02 -11.24 6.07
CA HIS A 110 -13.56 -11.24 6.07
C HIS A 110 -13.02 -9.83 6.33
N TRP A 111 -12.19 -9.72 7.35
CA TRP A 111 -11.47 -8.52 7.75
C TRP A 111 -9.99 -8.74 7.61
N SER A 112 -9.28 -7.77 7.05
CA SER A 112 -7.83 -7.79 6.91
C SER A 112 -7.19 -6.63 7.65
N THR A 113 -6.04 -6.89 8.27
CA THR A 113 -5.12 -5.85 8.74
C THR A 113 -3.69 -6.37 8.74
N ARG A 114 -2.72 -5.46 8.89
CA ARG A 114 -1.29 -5.79 8.97
C ARG A 114 -0.75 -5.54 10.37
N LEU A 115 0.07 -6.48 10.85
CA LEU A 115 0.94 -6.30 12.00
C LEU A 115 2.33 -5.84 11.57
N LYS A 116 2.84 -4.85 12.31
CA LYS A 116 4.24 -4.45 12.33
C LYS A 116 4.94 -5.07 13.53
N ASP A 117 6.23 -5.32 13.36
CA ASP A 117 7.10 -5.96 14.34
C ASP A 117 6.46 -7.20 14.98
N PRO A 118 5.95 -8.16 14.17
CA PRO A 118 5.22 -9.27 14.72
C PRO A 118 6.17 -10.29 15.35
N ALA A 119 5.71 -10.91 16.43
CA ALA A 119 6.36 -12.03 17.08
C ALA A 119 5.43 -13.24 17.08
N LEU A 120 5.97 -14.40 16.75
CA LEU A 120 5.27 -15.68 16.74
C LEU A 120 5.66 -16.49 17.98
N TRP A 121 4.68 -17.10 18.64
CA TRP A 121 4.91 -18.05 19.72
C TRP A 121 5.20 -19.43 19.14
N ASP A 122 6.40 -19.96 19.40
CA ASP A 122 6.83 -21.30 18.95
C ASP A 122 6.39 -22.45 19.86
N GLY A 123 5.69 -22.14 20.96
CA GLY A 123 5.32 -23.08 22.01
C GLY A 123 6.08 -22.85 23.33
N THR A 124 7.26 -22.24 23.26
CA THR A 124 8.18 -22.02 24.38
C THR A 124 8.65 -20.57 24.50
N HIS A 125 8.92 -19.91 23.38
CA HIS A 125 9.47 -18.56 23.31
C HIS A 125 8.79 -17.74 22.20
N TRP A 126 8.85 -16.41 22.34
CA TRP A 126 8.45 -15.48 21.30
C TRP A 126 9.59 -15.26 20.32
N CYS A 127 9.37 -15.62 19.06
CA CYS A 127 10.28 -15.39 17.95
C CYS A 127 9.83 -14.16 17.15
N VAL A 128 10.67 -13.13 17.10
CA VAL A 128 10.43 -11.97 16.23
C VAL A 128 10.53 -12.41 14.76
N LEU A 129 9.59 -11.96 13.95
CA LEU A 129 9.54 -12.23 12.52
C LEU A 129 10.23 -11.09 11.76
N PRO A 130 10.93 -11.39 10.65
CA PRO A 130 11.71 -10.39 9.91
C PRO A 130 10.84 -9.40 9.10
N GLY A 131 9.58 -9.76 8.83
CA GLY A 131 8.62 -8.90 8.14
C GLY A 131 7.27 -8.84 8.85
N GLY A 132 6.36 -8.07 8.25
CA GLY A 132 4.98 -7.94 8.70
C GLY A 132 4.18 -9.22 8.52
N VAL A 133 3.06 -9.31 9.25
CA VAL A 133 2.11 -10.42 9.14
C VAL A 133 0.74 -9.86 8.82
N GLU A 134 0.05 -10.45 7.85
CA GLU A 134 -1.35 -10.12 7.60
C GLU A 134 -2.26 -10.98 8.49
N ILE A 135 -3.24 -10.33 9.13
CA ILE A 135 -4.30 -11.00 9.87
C ILE A 135 -5.54 -10.99 8.99
N LEU A 136 -6.07 -12.17 8.70
CA LEU A 136 -7.32 -12.43 8.02
C LEU A 136 -8.31 -12.96 9.06
N ALA A 137 -9.13 -12.06 9.60
CA ALA A 137 -10.15 -12.38 10.60
C ALA A 137 -11.51 -12.65 9.93
N ILE A 138 -12.13 -13.78 10.24
CA ILE A 138 -13.45 -14.17 9.73
C ILE A 138 -14.47 -13.96 10.85
N THR A 139 -15.05 -12.76 10.92
CA THR A 139 -15.97 -12.34 11.99
C THR A 139 -17.13 -11.52 11.42
N GLN A 140 -18.34 -11.69 11.98
CA GLN A 140 -19.51 -10.91 11.54
C GLN A 140 -19.35 -9.41 11.84
N THR A 141 -18.74 -9.09 12.98
CA THR A 141 -18.45 -7.72 13.42
C THR A 141 -16.99 -7.37 13.18
N GLN A 142 -16.70 -6.06 13.13
CA GLN A 142 -15.32 -5.58 13.02
C GLN A 142 -14.50 -6.05 14.24
N PRO A 143 -13.33 -6.68 14.02
CA PRO A 143 -12.43 -7.06 15.11
C PRO A 143 -12.02 -5.84 15.93
N LEU A 144 -11.88 -6.05 17.24
CA LEU A 144 -11.42 -5.01 18.15
C LEU A 144 -9.96 -4.65 17.85
N GLY A 145 -9.61 -3.37 17.94
CA GLY A 145 -8.24 -2.90 17.78
C GLY A 145 -8.13 -1.59 17.00
N LYS A 146 -7.20 -0.73 17.41
CA LYS A 146 -6.89 0.55 16.76
C LYS A 146 -5.44 0.56 16.26
N PRO A 147 -5.14 1.29 15.17
CA PRO A 147 -3.77 1.44 14.69
C PRO A 147 -2.82 1.87 15.83
N GLY A 148 -1.63 1.27 15.92
CA GLY A 148 -0.64 1.50 16.95
C GLY A 148 -0.86 0.70 18.25
N GLN A 149 -1.98 -0.02 18.42
CA GLN A 149 -2.15 -0.92 19.56
C GLN A 149 -1.33 -2.19 19.37
N TRP A 150 -0.78 -2.70 20.47
CA TRP A 150 -0.21 -4.04 20.50
C TRP A 150 -1.36 -5.04 20.66
N VAL A 151 -1.40 -6.05 19.79
CA VAL A 151 -2.48 -7.02 19.74
C VAL A 151 -1.95 -8.44 19.66
N GLU A 152 -2.71 -9.38 20.20
CA GLU A 152 -2.41 -10.80 20.13
C GLU A 152 -3.55 -11.55 19.43
N PHE A 153 -3.18 -12.33 18.41
CA PHE A 153 -4.08 -13.15 17.61
C PHE A 153 -3.71 -14.62 17.71
N SER A 154 -4.72 -15.48 17.66
CA SER A 154 -4.51 -16.92 17.51
C SER A 154 -5.26 -17.43 16.30
N GLY A 155 -4.62 -18.27 15.49
CA GLY A 155 -5.26 -18.80 14.29
C GLY A 155 -4.43 -19.84 13.58
N LYS A 156 -4.80 -20.11 12.34
CA LYS A 156 -4.02 -20.94 11.43
C LYS A 156 -2.99 -20.06 10.75
N TRP A 157 -1.72 -20.41 10.92
CA TRP A 157 -0.63 -19.79 10.18
C TRP A 157 -0.58 -20.33 8.76
N LYS A 158 -0.30 -19.46 7.80
CA LYS A 158 0.04 -19.80 6.42
C LYS A 158 1.20 -18.93 5.96
N ALA A 159 2.25 -19.55 5.44
CA ALA A 159 3.35 -18.82 4.81
C ALA A 159 2.90 -18.21 3.46
N VAL A 160 3.63 -17.21 2.97
CA VAL A 160 3.35 -16.64 1.63
C VAL A 160 3.91 -17.58 0.57
N ASP A 161 3.02 -18.35 -0.05
CA ASP A 161 3.37 -19.35 -1.06
C ASP A 161 3.58 -18.73 -2.45
N ALA A 162 4.36 -19.42 -3.29
CA ALA A 162 4.46 -19.08 -4.72
C ALA A 162 3.08 -19.29 -5.41
N PRO A 163 2.78 -18.55 -6.49
CA PRO A 163 1.61 -18.85 -7.31
C PRO A 163 1.67 -20.31 -7.79
N GLY A 164 0.63 -21.09 -7.49
CA GLY A 164 0.60 -22.52 -7.79
C GLY A 164 0.21 -22.83 -9.23
N ILE A 165 -0.44 -21.88 -9.90
CA ILE A 165 -0.94 -22.02 -11.27
C ILE A 165 -0.59 -20.75 -12.08
N PRO A 166 -0.16 -20.89 -13.35
CA PRO A 166 0.02 -19.75 -14.25
C PRO A 166 -1.28 -18.92 -14.37
N GLY A 167 -1.20 -17.62 -14.07
CA GLY A 167 -2.34 -16.69 -14.09
C GLY A 167 -3.03 -16.48 -12.73
N GLU A 168 -2.63 -17.20 -11.68
CA GLU A 168 -3.01 -16.86 -10.31
C GLU A 168 -2.34 -15.55 -9.86
N ILE A 169 -3.00 -14.82 -8.96
CA ILE A 169 -2.43 -13.59 -8.39
C ILE A 169 -1.14 -13.96 -7.64
N ASP A 170 -0.04 -13.30 -7.99
CA ASP A 170 1.24 -13.52 -7.34
C ASP A 170 1.23 -12.97 -5.91
N SER A 171 0.96 -13.87 -4.97
CA SER A 171 0.91 -13.58 -3.54
C SER A 171 2.29 -13.18 -2.99
N ARG A 172 3.40 -13.65 -3.59
CA ARG A 172 4.76 -13.26 -3.22
C ARG A 172 5.06 -11.84 -3.64
N HIS A 173 4.71 -11.45 -4.86
CA HIS A 173 4.88 -10.06 -5.30
C HIS A 173 4.03 -9.10 -4.46
N TRP A 174 2.79 -9.48 -4.18
CA TRP A 174 1.93 -8.71 -3.28
C TRP A 174 2.53 -8.61 -1.87
N GLY A 175 3.05 -9.72 -1.33
CA GLY A 175 3.69 -9.77 -0.02
C GLY A 175 4.98 -8.95 0.05
N LEU A 176 5.83 -9.04 -0.97
CA LEU A 176 7.08 -8.27 -1.13
C LEU A 176 6.81 -6.77 -1.08
N SER A 177 5.80 -6.30 -1.84
CA SER A 177 5.43 -4.88 -1.88
C SER A 177 4.99 -4.31 -0.52
N ARG A 178 4.58 -5.19 0.41
CA ARG A 178 4.06 -4.85 1.73
C ARG A 178 4.97 -5.30 2.86
N ASN A 179 6.11 -5.91 2.54
CA ASN A 179 7.00 -6.63 3.44
C ASN A 179 6.22 -7.60 4.36
N ILE A 180 5.40 -8.48 3.80
CA ILE A 180 4.58 -9.46 4.53
C ILE A 180 5.19 -10.84 4.36
N VAL A 181 5.56 -11.50 5.46
CA VAL A 181 6.21 -12.83 5.43
C VAL A 181 5.27 -13.99 5.75
N GLY A 182 4.05 -13.69 6.22
CA GLY A 182 3.05 -14.71 6.51
C GLY A 182 1.67 -14.14 6.79
N MET A 183 0.70 -15.04 6.87
CA MET A 183 -0.72 -14.75 7.10
C MET A 183 -1.24 -15.57 8.27
N ILE A 184 -2.07 -14.96 9.12
CA ILE A 184 -2.87 -15.67 10.12
C ILE A 184 -4.35 -15.60 9.76
N TYR A 185 -4.98 -16.77 9.69
CA TYR A 185 -6.43 -16.91 9.59
C TYR A 185 -7.01 -17.11 10.99
N SER A 186 -7.71 -16.10 11.49
CA SER A 186 -8.38 -16.14 12.80
C SER A 186 -9.90 -16.14 12.61
N SER A 187 -10.59 -16.97 13.37
CA SER A 187 -12.07 -16.92 13.46
C SER A 187 -12.55 -16.04 14.62
N HIS A 188 -11.63 -15.41 15.35
CA HIS A 188 -11.92 -14.65 16.56
C HIS A 188 -11.26 -13.26 16.53
N SER A 189 -11.87 -12.33 17.27
CA SER A 189 -11.26 -11.06 17.67
C SER A 189 -9.95 -11.28 18.44
N PRO A 190 -9.06 -10.27 18.51
CA PRO A 190 -7.81 -10.40 19.24
C PRO A 190 -8.04 -10.82 20.69
N ARG A 191 -7.15 -11.68 21.20
CA ARG A 191 -7.17 -12.16 22.59
C ARG A 191 -6.86 -11.04 23.57
N ARG A 192 -5.97 -10.14 23.16
CA ARG A 192 -5.49 -9.02 23.97
C ARG A 192 -5.24 -7.82 23.09
N CYS A 193 -5.66 -6.64 23.56
CA CYS A 193 -5.31 -5.35 22.99
C CYS A 193 -4.69 -4.51 24.11
N ILE A 194 -3.46 -4.05 23.90
CA ILE A 194 -2.74 -3.21 24.85
C ILE A 194 -2.55 -1.83 24.22
N GLU A 195 -2.93 -0.80 24.96
CA GLU A 195 -2.74 0.58 24.56
C GLU A 195 -1.25 0.96 24.69
N PRO A 196 -0.64 1.54 23.65
CA PRO A 196 0.74 1.99 23.74
C PRO A 196 0.85 3.17 24.72
N SER A 197 1.94 3.23 25.47
CA SER A 197 2.23 4.35 26.37
C SER A 197 2.54 5.65 25.62
N VAL A 198 3.08 5.55 24.40
CA VAL A 198 3.39 6.69 23.52
C VAL A 198 2.97 6.33 22.09
N LEU A 199 2.23 7.23 21.45
CA LEU A 199 1.84 7.10 20.04
C LEU A 199 2.71 7.99 19.16
N SER A 200 3.29 7.42 18.11
CA SER A 200 3.91 8.19 17.04
C SER A 200 2.87 9.11 16.38
N PHE A 201 3.30 10.28 15.89
CA PHE A 201 2.44 11.20 15.15
C PHE A 201 1.72 10.50 13.98
N ALA A 202 2.42 9.59 13.29
CA ALA A 202 1.83 8.81 12.21
C ALA A 202 0.67 7.91 12.69
N ASP A 203 0.81 7.30 13.87
CA ASP A 203 -0.23 6.43 14.43
C ASP A 203 -1.40 7.22 15.00
N GLN A 204 -1.15 8.42 15.56
CA GLN A 204 -2.21 9.35 15.94
C GLN A 204 -3.05 9.76 14.73
N LEU A 205 -2.42 10.11 13.62
CA LEU A 205 -3.12 10.42 12.37
C LEU A 205 -3.91 9.23 11.83
N ARG A 206 -3.34 8.02 11.84
CA ARG A 206 -4.05 6.81 11.42
C ARG A 206 -5.26 6.52 12.29
N ARG A 207 -5.17 6.73 13.60
CA ARG A 207 -6.28 6.59 14.55
C ARG A 207 -7.37 7.63 14.33
N LEU A 208 -6.98 8.87 14.06
CA LEU A 208 -7.94 9.93 13.74
C LEU A 208 -8.70 9.53 12.46
N ARG A 209 -7.97 9.15 11.41
CA ARG A 209 -8.56 8.68 10.15
C ARG A 209 -9.51 7.51 10.37
N SER A 210 -9.12 6.49 11.13
CA SER A 210 -9.97 5.32 11.39
C SER A 210 -11.25 5.68 12.15
N THR A 211 -11.14 6.59 13.11
CA THR A 211 -12.29 7.08 13.89
C THR A 211 -13.27 7.82 13.00
N TRP A 212 -12.77 8.73 12.16
CA TRP A 212 -13.58 9.46 11.20
C TRP A 212 -14.27 8.54 10.18
N ARG A 213 -13.54 7.57 9.62
CA ARG A 213 -14.12 6.59 8.67
C ARG A 213 -15.22 5.76 9.32
N SER A 214 -15.00 5.26 10.54
CA SER A 214 -16.03 4.52 11.27
C SER A 214 -17.25 5.39 11.55
N HIS A 215 -17.07 6.68 11.82
CA HIS A 215 -18.19 7.61 12.06
C HIS A 215 -19.00 7.88 10.79
N ILE A 216 -18.33 8.18 9.66
CA ILE A 216 -18.98 8.37 8.35
C ILE A 216 -19.75 7.10 7.96
N ARG A 217 -19.13 5.93 8.15
CA ARG A 217 -19.76 4.65 7.89
C ARG A 217 -21.01 4.46 8.74
N GLY A 218 -20.94 4.68 10.05
CA GLY A 218 -22.10 4.59 10.95
C GLY A 218 -23.23 5.52 10.49
N TRP A 219 -22.90 6.78 10.24
CA TRP A 219 -23.85 7.78 9.74
C TRP A 219 -24.52 7.39 8.41
N MET A 220 -23.79 6.78 7.47
CA MET A 220 -24.34 6.30 6.20
C MET A 220 -25.31 5.14 6.41
N PHE A 221 -24.93 4.14 7.20
CA PHE A 221 -25.77 2.97 7.47
C PHE A 221 -26.99 3.28 8.34
N GLU A 222 -26.96 4.37 9.11
CA GLU A 222 -28.12 4.86 9.86
C GLU A 222 -29.15 5.59 8.98
N ARG A 223 -28.70 6.23 7.89
CA ARG A 223 -29.56 7.14 7.09
C ARG A 223 -29.95 6.59 5.72
N LEU A 224 -29.21 5.64 5.19
CA LEU A 224 -29.44 5.05 3.87
C LEU A 224 -29.84 3.58 4.01
N PRO A 225 -30.66 3.05 3.08
CA PRO A 225 -30.85 1.61 2.94
C PRO A 225 -29.49 0.91 2.77
N HIS A 226 -29.35 -0.31 3.31
CA HIS A 226 -28.08 -1.03 3.39
C HIS A 226 -27.32 -1.12 2.05
N ASP A 227 -28.04 -1.37 0.94
CA ASP A 227 -27.45 -1.48 -0.40
C ASP A 227 -26.90 -0.14 -0.91
N ALA A 228 -27.66 0.94 -0.69
CA ALA A 228 -27.26 2.29 -1.05
C ALA A 228 -26.13 2.81 -0.16
N ALA A 229 -26.13 2.46 1.12
CA ALA A 229 -25.06 2.80 2.07
C ALA A 229 -23.74 2.15 1.66
N GLY A 230 -23.74 0.84 1.34
CA GLY A 230 -22.54 0.11 0.90
C GLY A 230 -21.94 0.65 -0.40
N LEU A 231 -22.80 0.97 -1.39
CA LEU A 231 -22.35 1.59 -2.65
C LEU A 231 -21.83 3.02 -2.43
N THR A 232 -22.57 3.84 -1.68
CA THR A 232 -22.17 5.22 -1.39
C THR A 232 -20.85 5.23 -0.62
N LEU A 233 -20.67 4.35 0.37
CA LEU A 233 -19.43 4.19 1.10
C LEU A 233 -18.29 3.75 0.17
N ALA A 234 -18.52 2.80 -0.73
CA ALA A 234 -17.52 2.41 -1.71
C ALA A 234 -17.10 3.57 -2.63
N MET A 235 -18.03 4.40 -3.09
CA MET A 235 -17.75 5.56 -3.94
C MET A 235 -17.08 6.71 -3.17
N THR A 236 -17.51 6.94 -1.94
CA THR A 236 -17.11 8.10 -1.13
C THR A 236 -15.95 7.82 -0.20
N THR A 237 -15.59 6.59 0.15
CA THR A 237 -14.44 6.25 1.03
C THR A 237 -13.54 5.16 0.46
N GLY A 238 -13.95 4.52 -0.65
CA GLY A 238 -13.25 3.38 -1.25
C GLY A 238 -13.51 2.03 -0.56
N GLU A 239 -14.32 1.97 0.51
CA GLU A 239 -14.58 0.73 1.25
C GLU A 239 -15.59 -0.18 0.54
N ARG A 240 -15.10 -1.06 -0.33
CA ARG A 240 -15.95 -1.98 -1.10
C ARG A 240 -16.43 -3.21 -0.32
N GLY A 241 -15.84 -3.51 0.83
CA GLY A 241 -16.19 -4.72 1.60
C GLY A 241 -17.60 -4.71 2.20
N PHE A 242 -18.26 -3.55 2.22
CA PHE A 242 -19.64 -3.39 2.68
C PHE A 242 -20.66 -3.39 1.55
N MET A 243 -20.22 -3.46 0.30
CA MET A 243 -21.11 -3.54 -0.85
C MET A 243 -21.76 -4.92 -0.92
N ASP A 244 -23.05 -4.96 -1.24
CA ASP A 244 -23.73 -6.22 -1.46
C ASP A 244 -23.09 -7.01 -2.62
N SER A 245 -23.05 -8.33 -2.47
CA SER A 245 -22.40 -9.24 -3.41
C SER A 245 -23.07 -9.24 -4.79
N ARG A 246 -24.39 -9.12 -4.86
CA ARG A 246 -25.14 -9.04 -6.12
C ARG A 246 -24.85 -7.72 -6.81
N MET A 247 -24.93 -6.61 -6.07
CA MET A 247 -24.59 -5.28 -6.58
C MET A 247 -23.16 -5.23 -7.13
N ARG A 248 -22.20 -5.82 -6.40
CA ARG A 248 -20.81 -5.91 -6.85
C ARG A 248 -20.69 -6.72 -8.14
N GLN A 249 -21.41 -7.83 -8.26
CA GLN A 249 -21.41 -8.65 -9.46
C GLN A 249 -22.04 -7.92 -10.66
N ASP A 250 -23.12 -7.18 -10.44
CA ASP A 250 -23.77 -6.37 -11.49
C ASP A 250 -22.84 -5.23 -11.97
N LEU A 251 -22.09 -4.61 -11.05
CA LEU A 251 -21.06 -3.62 -11.41
C LEU A 251 -19.86 -4.25 -12.13
N LEU A 252 -19.49 -5.49 -11.79
CA LEU A 252 -18.45 -6.23 -12.48
C LEU A 252 -18.86 -6.58 -13.90
N THR A 253 -20.06 -7.14 -14.10
CA THR A 253 -20.56 -7.56 -15.42
C THR A 253 -20.85 -6.39 -16.34
N SER A 254 -21.32 -5.27 -15.81
CA SER A 254 -21.49 -4.01 -16.57
C SER A 254 -20.18 -3.27 -16.85
N GLY A 255 -19.05 -3.75 -16.30
CA GLY A 255 -17.76 -3.09 -16.40
C GLY A 255 -17.66 -1.80 -15.59
N LEU A 256 -18.65 -1.42 -14.80
CA LEU A 256 -18.70 -0.18 -14.02
C LEU A 256 -17.96 -0.26 -12.68
N LEU A 257 -17.46 -1.43 -12.27
CA LEU A 257 -16.74 -1.59 -11.00
C LEU A 257 -15.54 -0.61 -10.90
N HIS A 258 -14.86 -0.31 -12.01
CA HIS A 258 -13.74 0.64 -11.99
C HIS A 258 -14.17 2.07 -11.63
N LEU A 259 -15.43 2.46 -11.81
CA LEU A 259 -15.95 3.75 -11.35
C LEU A 259 -16.00 3.83 -9.81
N THR A 260 -16.12 2.69 -9.13
CA THR A 260 -15.96 2.59 -7.67
C THR A 260 -14.48 2.55 -7.25
N ALA A 261 -13.56 2.45 -8.22
CA ALA A 261 -12.11 2.44 -8.01
C ALA A 261 -11.47 3.79 -8.28
N ILE A 262 -11.99 4.51 -9.26
CA ILE A 262 -11.58 5.88 -9.54
C ILE A 262 -12.32 6.77 -8.55
N SER A 263 -11.62 7.09 -7.46
CA SER A 263 -11.96 8.12 -6.47
C SER A 263 -12.01 9.54 -7.09
N GLY A 264 -12.58 9.69 -8.29
CA GLY A 264 -12.65 10.93 -9.05
C GLY A 264 -13.52 11.97 -8.35
N LEU A 265 -14.65 11.55 -7.74
CA LEU A 265 -15.48 12.47 -6.98
C LEU A 265 -14.71 13.10 -5.80
N ASN A 266 -13.81 12.36 -5.14
CA ASN A 266 -13.10 12.88 -3.96
C ASN A 266 -11.98 13.84 -4.33
N VAL A 267 -11.29 13.61 -5.45
CA VAL A 267 -10.32 14.57 -6.01
C VAL A 267 -11.04 15.80 -6.54
N THR A 268 -12.19 15.63 -7.19
CA THR A 268 -13.04 16.73 -7.69
C THR A 268 -13.66 17.55 -6.55
N ILE A 269 -14.15 16.92 -5.47
CA ILE A 269 -14.64 17.57 -4.25
C ILE A 269 -13.47 18.32 -3.58
N ALA A 270 -12.30 17.71 -3.44
CA ALA A 270 -11.14 18.39 -2.86
C ALA A 270 -10.69 19.60 -3.70
N LEU A 271 -10.72 19.48 -5.03
CA LEU A 271 -10.38 20.55 -5.97
C LEU A 271 -11.45 21.64 -6.11
N LEU A 272 -12.73 21.36 -5.81
CA LEU A 272 -13.82 22.34 -5.89
C LEU A 272 -14.14 22.99 -4.54
N VAL A 273 -14.23 22.20 -3.47
CA VAL A 273 -14.64 22.68 -2.14
C VAL A 273 -13.59 23.61 -1.54
N LEU A 274 -12.29 23.34 -1.69
CA LEU A 274 -11.24 24.20 -1.16
C LEU A 274 -11.26 25.61 -1.78
N PRO A 275 -11.23 25.80 -3.12
CA PRO A 275 -11.30 27.14 -3.70
C PRO A 275 -12.66 27.81 -3.50
N MET A 276 -13.76 27.05 -3.41
CA MET A 276 -15.09 27.58 -3.06
C MET A 276 -15.10 28.11 -1.62
N PHE A 277 -14.59 27.35 -0.66
CA PHE A 277 -14.46 27.75 0.75
C PHE A 277 -13.55 28.98 0.89
N LEU A 278 -12.38 28.99 0.24
CA LEU A 278 -11.46 30.14 0.28
C LEU A 278 -12.08 31.41 -0.33
N LYS A 279 -12.91 31.28 -1.38
CA LYS A 279 -13.67 32.40 -1.95
C LYS A 279 -14.79 32.88 -1.02
N VAL A 280 -15.55 31.97 -0.41
CA VAL A 280 -16.67 32.30 0.48
C VAL A 280 -16.19 33.01 1.75
N PHE A 281 -15.06 32.58 2.31
CA PHE A 281 -14.46 33.20 3.50
C PHE A 281 -13.55 34.40 3.19
N GLY A 282 -13.47 34.80 1.91
CA GLY A 282 -12.91 36.10 1.51
C GLY A 282 -11.45 36.32 1.88
N ILE A 283 -10.63 35.27 2.02
CA ILE A 283 -9.20 35.40 2.39
C ILE A 283 -8.43 35.94 1.18
N PRO A 284 -8.06 37.24 1.12
CA PRO A 284 -7.39 37.81 -0.04
C PRO A 284 -5.89 37.58 0.09
N GLY A 285 -5.24 37.07 -0.96
CA GLY A 285 -3.79 37.18 -1.11
C GLY A 285 -2.93 35.99 -0.72
N ILE A 286 -3.49 34.88 -0.21
CA ILE A 286 -2.73 33.63 -0.17
C ILE A 286 -2.82 32.99 -1.55
N PRO A 287 -1.71 32.76 -2.25
CA PRO A 287 -1.78 32.12 -3.55
C PRO A 287 -2.31 30.70 -3.33
N VAL A 288 -3.49 30.40 -3.89
CA VAL A 288 -4.27 29.17 -3.63
C VAL A 288 -3.43 27.89 -3.75
N HIS A 289 -2.38 27.90 -4.57
CA HIS A 289 -1.43 26.79 -4.72
C HIS A 289 -0.65 26.43 -3.44
N TRP A 290 -0.37 27.39 -2.54
CA TRP A 290 0.30 27.14 -1.26
C TRP A 290 -0.59 26.43 -0.24
N LEU A 291 -1.91 26.58 -0.33
CA LEU A 291 -2.88 25.85 0.50
C LEU A 291 -3.36 24.57 -0.19
N ALA A 292 -3.46 24.59 -1.52
CA ALA A 292 -3.86 23.44 -2.32
C ALA A 292 -2.81 22.31 -2.25
N PHE A 293 -1.51 22.61 -2.15
CA PHE A 293 -0.49 21.56 -2.05
C PHE A 293 -0.56 20.79 -0.72
N PRO A 294 -0.55 21.42 0.48
CA PRO A 294 -0.81 20.73 1.75
C PRO A 294 -2.17 20.03 1.79
N TRP A 295 -3.20 20.62 1.20
CA TRP A 295 -4.54 20.02 1.11
C TRP A 295 -4.57 18.80 0.21
N LEU A 296 -3.90 18.83 -0.95
CA LEU A 296 -3.77 17.68 -1.84
C LEU A 296 -2.89 16.61 -1.21
N CYS A 297 -1.82 16.97 -0.49
CA CYS A 297 -1.04 16.03 0.31
C CYS A 297 -1.88 15.42 1.43
N PHE A 298 -2.72 16.21 2.10
CA PHE A 298 -3.67 15.73 3.11
C PHE A 298 -4.70 14.78 2.49
N CYS A 299 -5.32 15.15 1.37
CA CYS A 299 -6.26 14.29 0.63
C CYS A 299 -5.58 13.02 0.13
N PHE A 300 -4.38 13.11 -0.44
CA PHE A 300 -3.63 11.96 -0.93
C PHE A 300 -3.15 11.06 0.21
N PHE A 301 -2.82 11.60 1.39
CA PHE A 301 -2.47 10.81 2.57
C PHE A 301 -3.71 10.20 3.24
N TRP A 302 -4.84 10.92 3.22
CA TRP A 302 -6.12 10.45 3.75
C TRP A 302 -6.72 9.34 2.87
N TRP A 303 -6.57 9.45 1.54
CA TRP A 303 -7.12 8.53 0.54
C TRP A 303 -6.15 7.49 0.00
N GLY A 304 -4.86 7.79 0.04
CA GLY A 304 -3.81 6.97 -0.54
C GLY A 304 -3.48 5.82 0.38
N THR A 305 -4.06 4.66 0.05
CA THR A 305 -3.47 3.31 0.05
C THR A 305 -4.61 2.32 0.18
N ARG A 306 -5.08 1.80 -0.97
CA ARG A 306 -5.81 0.52 -1.14
C ARG A 306 -6.29 0.43 -2.59
N SER A 307 -5.33 0.38 -3.50
CA SER A 307 -5.58 -0.19 -4.82
C SER A 307 -4.75 -1.45 -4.91
N LEU A 308 -5.46 -2.55 -5.18
CA LEU A 308 -5.06 -3.95 -5.23
C LEU A 308 -5.21 -4.70 -3.89
#